data_AF-N9PLD9-F1
#
_entry.id   AF-N9PLD9-F1
#
_cell.length_a   1.000
_cell.length_b   1.000
_cell.length_c   1.000
_cell.angle_alpha   90.00
_cell.angle_beta   90.00
_cell.angle_gamma   90.00
#
_symmetry.space_group_name_H-M   'P 1'
#
loop_
_entity.id
_entity.type
_entity.pdbx_description
1 polymer ?
#
loop_
_entity_poly.entity_id
_entity_poly.type
_entity_poly.pdbx_seq_one_letter_code
_entity_poly.pdbx_strand_id
1 'polypeptide(L)' 'MNPFHGRHFQGEIILWAVRWYCKYGISYRELQEMLAERGVNVDHTTIYRWVQRYAPE' A
#
# COMPACT_ATOMS: atom_id res chain seq x y z
N MET A 1 -5.74 -18.48 6.93
CA MET A 1 -5.85 -17.25 7.76
C MET A 1 -5.75 -16.07 6.80
N ASN A 2 -6.74 -15.18 6.73
CA ASN A 2 -6.70 -14.04 5.80
C ASN A 2 -5.78 -12.94 6.38
N PRO A 3 -4.63 -12.64 5.74
CA PRO A 3 -3.67 -11.65 6.26
C PRO A 3 -4.22 -10.22 6.31
N PHE A 4 -5.35 -9.96 5.62
CA PHE A 4 -6.02 -8.67 5.57
C PHE A 4 -7.28 -8.59 6.44
N HIS A 5 -7.56 -9.62 7.25
CA HIS A 5 -8.72 -9.59 8.14
C HIS A 5 -8.66 -8.39 9.09
N GLY A 6 -9.77 -7.63 9.19
CA GLY A 6 -9.86 -6.42 10.01
C GLY A 6 -9.13 -5.19 9.47
N ARG A 7 -8.62 -5.21 8.23
CA ARG A 7 -8.03 -4.01 7.61
C ARG A 7 -9.10 -3.09 7.05
N HIS A 8 -8.89 -1.79 7.25
CA HIS A 8 -9.76 -0.73 6.70
C HIS A 8 -9.75 -0.68 5.17
N PHE A 9 -8.62 -1.08 4.56
CA PHE A 9 -8.45 -1.11 3.10
C PHE A 9 -8.50 -2.54 2.60
N GLN A 10 -9.05 -2.73 1.39
CA GLN A 10 -9.05 -4.02 0.71
C GLN A 10 -7.62 -4.52 0.50
N GLY A 11 -7.41 -5.83 0.66
CA GLY A 11 -6.09 -6.46 0.49
C GLY A 11 -5.47 -6.19 -0.89
N GLU A 12 -6.30 -6.05 -1.93
CA GLU A 12 -5.84 -5.72 -3.28
C GLU A 12 -5.19 -4.34 -3.36
N ILE A 13 -5.75 -3.33 -2.70
CA ILE A 13 -5.19 -1.97 -2.62
C ILE A 13 -3.83 -2.02 -1.89
N ILE A 14 -3.79 -2.75 -0.78
CA ILE A 14 -2.58 -2.90 0.03
C ILE A 14 -1.47 -3.56 -0.80
N LEU A 15 -1.78 -4.69 -1.45
CA LEU A 15 -0.83 -5.44 -2.28
C LEU A 15 -0.40 -4.64 -3.51
N TRP A 16 -1.30 -3.85 -4.10
CA TRP A 16 -0.96 -2.97 -5.21
C TRP A 16 0.12 -1.97 -4.78
N ALA A 17 -0.08 -1.25 -3.67
CA ALA A 17 0.88 -0.27 -3.18
C ALA A 17 2.24 -0.92 -2.84
N VAL A 18 2.22 -2.05 -2.13
CA VAL A 18 3.45 -2.78 -1.75
C VAL A 18 4.19 -3.28 -2.99
N ARG A 19 3.48 -3.84 -3.98
CA ARG A 19 4.08 -4.30 -5.24
C ARG A 19 4.76 -3.16 -6.00
N TRP A 20 4.12 -2.00 -6.09
CA TRP A 20 4.70 -0.87 -6.82
C TRP A 20 5.92 -0.28 -6.11
N TYR A 21 5.90 -0.22 -4.78
CA TYR A 21 7.09 0.11 -3.99
C TYR A 21 8.24 -0.88 -4.28
N CYS A 22 8.01 -2.19 -4.10
CA CYS A 22 9.06 -3.20 -4.22
C CYS A 22 9.60 -3.35 -5.65
N LYS A 23 8.73 -3.27 -6.66
CA LYS A 23 9.11 -3.54 -8.05
C LYS A 23 9.74 -2.33 -8.76
N TYR A 24 9.28 -1.13 -8.43
CA TYR A 24 9.63 0.08 -9.18
C TYR A 24 10.30 1.17 -8.32
N GLY A 25 10.42 0.96 -7.00
CA GLY A 25 11.05 1.94 -6.10
C GLY A 25 10.27 3.25 -5.95
N ILE A 26 8.97 3.24 -6.26
CA ILE A 26 8.12 4.43 -6.15
C ILE A 26 8.04 4.87 -4.69
N SER A 27 8.19 6.17 -4.44
CA SER A 27 8.13 6.70 -3.08
C SER A 27 6.72 6.56 -2.47
N TYR A 28 6.65 6.56 -1.14
CA TYR A 28 5.36 6.48 -0.43
C TYR A 28 4.43 7.67 -0.75
N ARG A 29 4.99 8.84 -1.09
CA ARG A 29 4.21 10.04 -1.46
C ARG A 29 3.60 9.89 -2.84
N GLU A 30 4.38 9.43 -3.81
CA GLU A 30 3.88 9.14 -5.16
C GLU A 30 2.82 8.04 -5.12
N LEU A 31 3.00 6.99 -4.30
CA LEU A 31 1.96 5.96 -4.13
C LEU A 31 0.67 6.52 -3.51
N GLN A 32 0.77 7.44 -2.56
CA GLN A 32 -0.39 8.14 -2.03
C GLN A 32 -1.12 8.92 -3.13
N GLU A 33 -0.39 9.68 -3.96
CA GLU A 33 -0.97 10.44 -5.07
C GLU A 33 -1.64 9.51 -6.10
N MET A 34 -0.96 8.44 -6.50
CA MET A 34 -1.49 7.43 -7.42
C MET A 34 -2.76 6.74 -6.89
N LEU A 35 -2.86 6.53 -5.58
CA LEU A 35 -4.06 5.97 -4.96
C LEU A 35 -5.17 7.03 -4.88
N ALA A 36 -4.84 8.29 -4.58
CA ALA A 36 -5.78 9.39 -4.56
C ALA A 36 -6.42 9.63 -5.95
N GLU A 37 -5.64 9.55 -7.03
CA GLU A 37 -6.14 9.59 -8.41
C GLU A 37 -7.14 8.48 -8.72
N ARG A 38 -7.02 7.33 -8.03
CA ARG A 38 -7.94 6.18 -8.13
C ARG A 38 -9.11 6.27 -7.14
N GLY A 39 -9.27 7.39 -6.44
CA GLY A 39 -10.32 7.61 -5.44
C GLY A 39 -10.05 6.99 -4.07
N VAL A 40 -8.83 6.49 -3.83
CA VAL A 40 -8.43 5.90 -2.56
C VAL A 40 -7.56 6.90 -1.78
N ASN A 41 -8.16 7.56 -0.79
CA ASN A 41 -7.43 8.48 0.07
C ASN A 41 -6.72 7.70 1.20
N VAL A 42 -5.40 7.63 1.13
CA VAL A 42 -4.55 6.98 2.15
C VAL A 42 -3.30 7.81 2.37
N ASP A 43 -2.92 7.98 3.63
CA ASP A 43 -1.68 8.69 3.97
C ASP A 43 -0.44 7.83 3.70
N HIS A 44 0.63 8.45 3.19
CA HIS A 44 1.91 7.82 2.90
C HIS A 44 2.51 7.03 4.08
N THR A 45 2.25 7.43 5.33
CA THR A 45 2.69 6.66 6.51
C THR A 45 1.94 5.34 6.67
N THR A 46 0.69 5.26 6.20
CA THR A 46 -0.08 4.01 6.16
C THR A 46 0.49 3.07 5.11
N ILE A 47 0.90 3.60 3.95
CA ILE A 47 1.59 2.83 2.91
C ILE A 47 2.94 2.31 3.43
N TYR A 48 3.71 3.14 4.12
CA TYR A 48 4.95 2.71 4.79
C TYR A 48 4.70 1.52 5.72
N ARG A 49 3.66 1.57 6.56
CA ARG A 49 3.28 0.45 7.45
C ARG A 49 2.88 -0.82 6.69
N TRP A 50 2.27 -0.69 5.50
CA TRP A 50 1.97 -1.85 4.66
C TRP A 50 3.24 -2.48 4.10
N VAL A 51 4.16 -1.66 3.59
CA VAL A 51 5.45 -2.14 3.07
C VAL A 51 6.23 -2.86 4.17
N GLN A 52 6.36 -2.26 5.35
CA GLN A 52 7.04 -2.90 6.49
C GLN A 52 6.39 -4.23 6.93
N ARG A 53 5.08 -4.41 6.70
CA ARG A 53 4.32 -5.58 7.13
C ARG A 53 4.28 -6.70 6.09
N TYR A 54 4.26 -6.34 4.82
CA TYR A 54 3.90 -7.26 3.72
C TYR A 54 4.94 -7.35 2.61
N ALA A 55 5.98 -6.50 2.62
CA ALA A 55 7.12 -6.70 1.72
C ALA A 55 7.89 -7.98 2.13
N PRO A 56 8.44 -8.73 1.17
CA PRO A 56 9.34 -9.85 1.47
C PRO A 56 10.63 -9.33 2.14
N GLU A 57 11.23 -10.17 2.99
CA GLU A 57 12.58 -9.95 3.55
C GLU A 57 13.66 -9.92 2.47
#